data_AF-A0A151QMM1-F1
#
_entry.id   AF-A0A151QMM1-F1
#
_cell.length_a   1.000
_cell.length_b   1.000
_cell.length_c   1.000
_cell.angle_alpha   90.00
_cell.angle_beta   90.00
_cell.angle_gamma   90.00
#
_symmetry.space_group_name_H-M   'P 1'
#
loop_
_entity.id
_entity.type
_entity.pdbx_description
1 polymer ?
#
loop_
_entity_poly.entity_id
_entity_poly.type
_entity_poly.pdbx_seq_one_letter_code
_entity_poly.pdbx_strand_id
1 'polypeptide(L)' 'MILVEVGETSHRRQVFSSEQNARELAADLDLVDELRDEVQIHEEACKLRASRRYNTRVRPRSFQVGDLVW' A
#
# COMPACT_ATOMS: atom_id res chain seq x y z
N MET A 1 -11.23 18.83 -47.35
CA MET A 1 -10.25 19.38 -46.39
C MET A 1 -10.91 19.36 -45.03
N ILE A 2 -10.43 18.54 -44.10
CA ILE A 2 -11.04 18.37 -42.77
C ILE A 2 -10.19 19.14 -41.78
N LEU A 3 -10.82 20.04 -41.02
CA LEU A 3 -10.18 20.73 -39.91
C LEU A 3 -10.20 19.78 -38.72
N VAL A 4 -9.01 19.36 -38.27
CA VAL A 4 -8.86 18.62 -37.02
C VAL A 4 -9.05 19.62 -35.88
N GLU A 5 -10.09 19.41 -35.06
CA GLU A 5 -10.24 20.15 -33.81
C GLU A 5 -9.13 19.72 -32.84
N VAL A 6 -8.11 20.56 -32.73
CA VAL A 6 -7.11 20.41 -31.67
C VAL A 6 -7.76 20.95 -30.39
N GLY A 7 -8.27 20.03 -29.56
CA GLY A 7 -8.81 20.40 -28.25
C GLY A 7 -7.79 21.15 -27.40
N GLU A 8 -8.26 22.00 -26.47
CA GLU A 8 -7.40 22.85 -25.65
C GLU A 8 -6.28 22.07 -24.96
N THR A 9 -5.09 22.69 -24.90
CA THR A 9 -3.95 22.07 -24.25
C THR A 9 -4.23 21.91 -22.76
N SER A 10 -4.28 20.67 -22.27
CA SER A 10 -4.39 20.41 -20.83
C SER A 10 -3.23 21.07 -20.08
N HIS A 11 -3.46 21.52 -18.85
CA HIS A 11 -2.42 22.07 -17.98
C HIS A 11 -1.16 21.18 -17.91
N ARG A 12 -1.34 19.85 -17.83
CA ARG A 12 -0.25 18.87 -17.86
C ARG A 12 0.65 18.97 -19.11
N ARG A 13 0.07 19.28 -20.29
CA ARG A 13 0.82 19.50 -21.52
C ARG A 13 1.50 20.87 -21.53
N GLN A 14 0.86 21.89 -20.98
CA GLN A 14 1.42 23.24 -20.92
C GLN A 14 2.65 23.32 -20.00
N VAL A 15 2.65 22.57 -18.90
CA VAL A 15 3.71 22.60 -17.87
C VAL A 15 4.73 21.47 -18.05
N PHE A 16 4.62 20.66 -19.10
CA PHE A 16 5.50 19.51 -19.29
C PHE A 16 6.96 19.95 -19.49
N SER A 17 7.83 19.54 -18.57
CA SER A 17 9.29 19.69 -18.67
C SER A 17 9.95 18.33 -18.50
N SER A 18 10.53 17.78 -19.58
CA SER A 18 11.10 16.44 -19.56
C SER A 18 12.29 16.30 -18.60
N GLU A 19 13.13 17.33 -18.52
CA GLU A 19 14.31 17.34 -17.65
C GLU A 19 13.91 17.42 -16.18
N GLN A 20 12.96 18.29 -15.83
CA GLN A 20 12.47 18.42 -14.47
C GLN A 20 11.75 17.13 -14.03
N ASN A 21 10.88 16.59 -14.88
CA ASN A 21 10.16 15.35 -14.60
C ASN A 21 11.11 14.17 -14.40
N ALA A 22 12.22 14.09 -15.16
CA ALA A 22 13.19 13.02 -15.00
C ALA A 22 13.93 13.11 -13.65
N ARG A 23 14.25 14.32 -13.18
CA ARG A 23 14.86 14.54 -11.87
C ARG A 23 13.90 14.21 -10.72
N GLU A 24 12.66 14.67 -10.83
CA GLU A 24 11.62 14.37 -9.83
C GLU A 24 11.33 12.88 -9.77
N LEU A 25 11.20 12.22 -10.93
CA LEU A 25 10.99 10.77 -10.99
C LEU A 25 12.14 9.99 -10.34
N ALA A 26 13.40 10.42 -10.54
CA ALA A 26 14.53 9.77 -9.89
C ALA A 26 14.44 9.89 -8.36
N ALA A 27 14.14 11.09 -7.85
CA ALA A 27 13.97 11.33 -6.42
C ALA A 27 12.80 10.53 -5.84
N ASP A 28 11.66 10.47 -6.55
CA ASP A 28 10.51 9.68 -6.13
C ASP A 28 10.87 8.19 -6.04
N LEU A 29 11.57 7.66 -7.03
CA LEU A 29 11.98 6.25 -7.06
C LEU A 29 12.96 5.91 -5.93
N ASP A 30 13.87 6.82 -5.59
CA ASP A 30 14.79 6.64 -4.47
C ASP A 30 14.04 6.53 -3.12
N LEU A 31 12.91 7.25 -2.97
CA LEU A 31 12.09 7.23 -1.76
C LEU A 31 11.12 6.04 -1.67
N VAL A 32 10.83 5.36 -2.79
CA VAL A 32 9.85 4.26 -2.82
C VAL A 32 10.25 3.11 -1.91
N ASP A 33 11.55 2.79 -1.82
CA ASP A 33 12.00 1.65 -1.01
C ASP A 33 11.90 1.97 0.48
N GLU A 34 12.19 3.20 0.92
CA GLU A 34 11.99 3.64 2.31
C GLU A 34 10.51 3.53 2.73
N LEU A 35 9.60 3.99 1.86
CA LEU A 35 8.16 3.88 2.09
C LEU A 35 7.69 2.42 2.18
N ARG A 36 8.23 1.55 1.33
CA ARG A 36 7.92 0.11 1.37
C ARG A 36 8.36 -0.52 2.68
N ASP A 37 9.57 -0.22 3.12
CA ASP A 37 10.11 -0.73 4.38
C ASP A 37 9.27 -0.25 5.58
N GLU A 38 8.90 1.02 5.61
CA GLU A 38 8.03 1.57 6.67
C GLU A 38 6.67 0.86 6.70
N VAL A 39 6.03 0.68 5.54
CA VAL A 39 4.74 -0.01 5.42
C VAL A 39 4.87 -1.48 5.86
N GLN A 40 5.95 -2.16 5.48
CA GLN A 40 6.21 -3.55 5.87
C GLN A 40 6.41 -3.67 7.39
N ILE A 41 7.16 -2.77 8.02
CA ILE A 41 7.33 -2.74 9.48
C ILE A 41 5.98 -2.56 10.17
N HIS A 42 5.15 -1.63 9.68
CA HIS A 42 3.83 -1.39 10.25
C HIS A 42 2.90 -2.61 10.10
N GLU A 43 2.91 -3.25 8.94
CA GLU A 43 2.14 -4.47 8.68
C GLU A 43 2.54 -5.60 9.64
N GLU A 44 3.84 -5.88 9.75
CA GLU A 44 4.36 -6.94 10.64
C GLU A 44 4.07 -6.63 12.11
N ALA A 45 4.18 -5.37 12.53
CA ALA A 45 3.79 -4.95 13.87
C ALA A 45 2.28 -5.19 14.12
N CYS A 46 1.42 -4.92 13.14
CA CYS A 46 -0.01 -5.16 13.23
C CYS A 46 -0.32 -6.67 13.37
N LYS A 47 0.28 -7.50 12.49
CA LYS A 47 0.17 -8.98 12.55
C LYS A 47 0.60 -9.52 13.91
N LEU A 48 1.72 -9.04 14.44
CA LEU A 48 2.24 -9.46 15.74
C LEU A 48 1.33 -9.05 16.90
N ARG A 49 0.75 -7.86 16.87
CA ARG A 49 -0.24 -7.43 17.88
C ARG A 49 -1.50 -8.30 17.84
N ALA A 50 -1.99 -8.62 16.64
CA ALA A 50 -3.15 -9.48 16.45
C ALA A 50 -2.88 -10.91 16.96
N SER A 51 -1.73 -11.50 16.60
CA SER A 51 -1.36 -12.85 17.04
C SER A 51 -1.19 -12.93 18.56
N ARG A 52 -0.52 -11.94 19.17
CA ARG A 52 -0.41 -11.85 20.64
C ARG A 52 -1.77 -11.78 21.31
N ARG A 53 -2.68 -10.94 20.79
CA ARG A 53 -4.04 -10.81 21.35
C ARG A 53 -4.81 -12.12 21.24
N TYR A 54 -4.72 -12.80 20.11
CA TYR A 54 -5.36 -14.10 19.92
C TYR A 54 -4.76 -15.13 20.87
N ASN A 55 -3.44 -15.34 20.84
CA ASN A 55 -2.77 -16.38 21.63
C ASN A 55 -2.89 -16.18 23.15
N THR A 56 -3.01 -14.94 23.64
CA THR A 56 -3.19 -14.67 25.07
C THR A 56 -4.64 -14.79 25.54
N ARG A 57 -5.61 -14.50 24.67
CA ARG A 57 -7.04 -14.51 25.04
C ARG A 57 -7.74 -15.81 24.69
N VAL A 58 -7.29 -16.50 23.66
CA VAL A 58 -7.81 -17.79 23.25
C VAL A 58 -7.08 -18.86 24.04
N ARG A 59 -7.71 -19.32 25.13
CA ARG A 59 -7.28 -20.54 25.81
C ARG A 59 -7.71 -21.75 24.97
N PRO A 60 -6.78 -22.63 24.54
CA PRO A 60 -7.15 -23.87 23.88
C PRO A 60 -8.08 -24.67 24.79
N ARG A 61 -9.28 -24.98 24.33
CA ARG A 61 -10.16 -25.94 25.01
C ARG A 61 -9.90 -27.31 24.39
N SER A 62 -9.50 -28.27 25.21
CA SER A 62 -9.52 -29.67 24.82
C SER A 62 -10.94 -30.19 24.98
N PHE A 63 -11.47 -30.80 23.93
CA PHE A 63 -12.78 -31.47 23.94
C PHE A 63 -12.58 -32.98 23.85
N GLN A 64 -13.45 -33.75 24.49
CA GLN A 64 -13.51 -35.20 24.39
C GLN A 64 -14.76 -35.67 23.65
N VAL A 65 -14.74 -36.93 23.22
CA VAL A 65 -15.90 -37.57 22.57
C VAL A 65 -17.08 -37.54 23.54
N GLY A 66 -18.14 -36.83 23.18
CA GLY A 66 -19.34 -36.62 24.01
C GLY A 66 -19.50 -35.21 24.58
N ASP A 67 -18.52 -34.33 24.42
CA ASP A 67 -18.67 -32.92 24.83
C ASP A 67 -19.68 -32.20 23.93
N LEU A 68 -20.75 -31.67 24.54
CA LEU A 68 -21.71 -30.81 23.85
C LEU A 68 -21.15 -29.38 23.79
N VAL A 69 -20.98 -28.87 22.57
CA VAL A 69 -20.59 -27.47 22.30
C VAL A 69 -21.81 -26.75 21.73
N TRP A 70 -22.23 -25.67 22.38
CA TRP A 70 -23.33 -24.79 21.94
C TRP A 70 -22.77 -23.51 21.32
#